data_AF-A0A3B5Z683-F1
#
_entry.id   AF-A0A3B5Z683-F1
#
_cell.length_a   1.000
_cell.length_b   1.000
_cell.length_c   1.000
_cell.angle_alpha   90.00
_cell.angle_beta   90.00
_cell.angle_gamma   90.00
#
_symmetry.space_group_name_H-M   'P 1'
#
loop_
_entity.id
_entity.type
_entity.pdbx_description
1 polymer ?
#
loop_
_entity_poly.entity_id
_entity_poly.type
_entity_poly.pdbx_seq_one_letter_code
_entity_poly.pdbx_strand_id
1 'polypeptide(L)'
;MITTLLEITEEVQTSTPLSRSCQPSCSVSSWLSKSRSRRLDNDGVEVPVGIGSLVALHTIGVVNANIRNGNAILKEIKNLTQLRKLGVSGINRRNIQELCNFISGHGHLESLSVRLDKDKQGLFACFDDMISQPPKTLKSLKLYGHVNKLPIWIKQLHNLKKLDLELTILLQEDMQFLGELPYIYFLRRLCVKPIQDGELHFSTLGDANFRRLQVLEIDCTSKLQITFASNICMRVEVLKIHCSGRASLRISGLEYLSGLDEVWLKGSYGDELKQELQQQLSEHKRKPVLKLARRRSSL
;
A
#
# COMPACT_ATOMS: atom_id res chain seq x y z
N MET A 1 -64.89 -5.63 44.67
CA MET A 1 -63.44 -5.70 44.42
C MET A 1 -63.08 -7.16 44.43
N ILE A 2 -62.95 -7.73 43.23
CA ILE A 2 -62.87 -9.16 42.96
C ILE A 2 -61.39 -9.48 42.75
N THR A 3 -60.85 -10.40 43.55
CA THR A 3 -59.51 -10.97 43.37
C THR A 3 -59.70 -12.43 42.95
N THR A 4 -59.53 -12.72 41.66
CA THR A 4 -59.69 -14.06 41.09
C THR A 4 -58.32 -14.71 40.93
N LEU A 5 -58.14 -15.85 41.60
CA LEU A 5 -57.13 -16.88 41.35
C LEU A 5 -57.50 -17.66 40.08
N LEU A 6 -56.52 -17.97 39.23
CA LEU A 6 -56.55 -19.01 38.19
C LEU A 6 -55.12 -19.57 38.14
N GLU A 7 -54.86 -20.69 38.80
CA GLU A 7 -54.96 -22.07 38.29
C GLU A 7 -53.91 -22.43 37.25
N ILE A 8 -53.10 -23.40 37.68
CA ILE A 8 -51.99 -24.07 37.04
C ILE A 8 -52.56 -25.08 36.04
N THR A 9 -51.98 -25.17 34.85
CA THR A 9 -52.10 -26.36 34.00
C THR A 9 -50.70 -26.83 33.59
N GLU A 10 -50.39 -28.06 33.98
CA GLU A 10 -49.23 -28.85 33.58
C GLU A 10 -49.42 -29.37 32.14
N GLU A 11 -48.34 -29.39 31.35
CA GLU A 11 -48.20 -30.37 30.27
C GLU A 11 -46.78 -30.98 30.28
N VAL A 12 -46.73 -32.18 30.84
CA VAL A 12 -46.07 -33.42 30.40
C VAL A 12 -44.67 -33.31 29.74
N GLN A 13 -43.68 -33.82 30.47
CA GLN A 13 -42.38 -34.24 29.96
C GLN A 13 -42.45 -35.69 29.45
N THR A 14 -42.00 -35.92 28.21
CA THR A 14 -41.55 -37.23 27.73
C THR A 14 -40.06 -37.18 27.40
N SER A 15 -39.29 -38.04 28.07
CA SER A 15 -37.85 -38.21 27.94
C SER A 15 -37.52 -39.47 27.14
N THR A 16 -36.56 -39.39 26.21
CA THR A 16 -35.47 -40.37 25.96
C THR A 16 -34.56 -39.89 24.80
N PRO A 17 -33.29 -40.36 24.70
CA PRO A 17 -32.14 -39.49 24.42
C PRO A 17 -31.47 -39.78 23.07
N LEU A 18 -30.86 -38.75 22.48
CA LEU A 18 -29.94 -38.92 21.34
C LEU A 18 -28.61 -38.21 21.61
N SER A 19 -27.60 -39.04 21.84
CA SER A 19 -26.16 -38.86 21.67
C SER A 19 -25.57 -37.44 21.78
N ARG A 20 -24.77 -37.24 22.84
CA ARG A 20 -23.77 -36.17 22.91
C ARG A 20 -22.73 -36.35 21.78
N SER A 21 -22.77 -35.49 20.77
CA SER A 21 -21.58 -35.13 20.01
C SER A 21 -21.11 -33.75 20.47
N CYS A 22 -20.05 -33.71 21.28
CA CYS A 22 -19.34 -32.48 21.59
C CYS A 22 -18.65 -31.98 20.31
N GLN A 23 -19.28 -31.05 19.59
CA GLN A 23 -18.59 -30.25 18.59
C GLN A 23 -17.92 -29.06 19.28
N PRO A 24 -16.61 -28.83 19.10
CA PRO A 24 -15.98 -27.60 19.54
C PRO A 24 -16.49 -26.46 18.66
N SER A 25 -17.32 -25.58 19.22
CA SER A 25 -17.75 -24.37 18.55
C SER A 25 -16.58 -23.37 18.48
N CYS A 26 -15.73 -23.51 17.46
CA CYS A 26 -14.79 -22.46 17.07
C CYS A 26 -15.57 -21.33 16.39
N SER A 27 -16.12 -20.41 17.17
CA SER A 27 -16.71 -19.16 16.67
C SER A 27 -15.60 -18.17 16.30
N VAL A 28 -15.01 -18.32 15.10
CA VAL A 28 -14.05 -17.36 14.54
C VAL A 28 -14.74 -16.32 13.64
N SER A 29 -16.07 -16.34 13.53
CA SER A 29 -16.79 -15.57 12.48
C SER A 29 -17.22 -14.15 12.85
N SER A 30 -16.89 -13.59 14.02
CA SER A 30 -17.41 -12.25 14.41
C SER A 30 -16.43 -11.07 14.32
N TRP A 31 -15.19 -11.26 13.85
CA TRP A 31 -14.18 -10.18 13.87
C TRP A 31 -14.11 -9.35 12.57
N LEU A 32 -14.76 -9.78 11.48
CA LEU A 32 -14.61 -9.13 10.16
C LEU A 32 -15.67 -8.06 9.85
N SER A 33 -16.58 -7.75 10.77
CA SER A 33 -17.63 -6.76 10.52
C SER A 33 -17.43 -5.49 11.33
N LYS A 34 -16.56 -4.60 10.83
CA LYS A 34 -16.67 -3.12 10.94
C LYS A 34 -15.49 -2.46 10.22
N SER A 35 -15.61 -2.28 8.90
CA SER A 35 -14.77 -1.33 8.17
C SER A 35 -15.66 -0.52 7.24
N ARG A 36 -16.22 0.57 7.78
CA ARG A 36 -16.88 1.60 6.97
C ARG A 36 -15.80 2.41 6.27
N SER A 37 -15.85 2.41 4.95
CA SER A 37 -14.95 3.11 4.05
C SER A 37 -14.83 4.61 4.36
N ARG A 38 -13.68 5.04 4.88
CA ARG A 38 -13.00 6.29 4.53
C ARG A 38 -11.55 5.96 4.17
N ARG A 39 -10.98 6.74 3.23
CA ARG A 39 -9.72 6.46 2.56
C ARG A 39 -8.52 6.60 3.52
N LEU A 40 -7.59 5.63 3.45
CA LEU A 40 -6.18 5.63 3.88
C LEU A 40 -5.79 5.34 5.35
N ASP A 41 -6.66 4.89 6.24
CA ASP A 41 -6.23 4.38 7.56
C ASP A 41 -5.89 2.88 7.51
N ASN A 42 -4.82 2.53 6.78
CA ASN A 42 -4.18 1.21 6.81
C ASN A 42 -3.31 1.07 8.09
N ASP A 43 -3.91 1.28 9.26
CA ASP A 43 -3.20 1.20 10.55
C ASP A 43 -2.96 -0.24 11.00
N GLY A 44 -3.33 -1.23 10.18
CA GLY A 44 -3.19 -2.64 10.51
C GLY A 44 -4.04 -3.04 11.71
N VAL A 45 -4.02 -4.33 12.06
CA VAL A 45 -4.69 -4.85 13.25
C VAL A 45 -3.65 -5.34 14.25
N GLU A 46 -3.95 -5.16 15.53
CA GLU A 46 -3.28 -5.92 16.58
C GLU A 46 -3.73 -7.38 16.49
N VAL A 47 -2.76 -8.30 16.45
CA VAL A 47 -3.03 -9.74 16.43
C VAL A 47 -2.92 -10.29 17.84
N PRO A 48 -3.72 -11.32 18.18
CA PRO A 48 -3.67 -11.92 19.51
C PRO A 48 -2.32 -12.59 19.79
N VAL A 49 -1.94 -12.60 21.06
CA VAL A 49 -0.80 -13.40 21.56
C VAL A 49 -1.05 -14.87 21.23
N GLY A 50 0.00 -15.58 20.82
CA GLY A 50 -0.07 -16.98 20.41
C GLY A 50 -0.32 -17.18 18.92
N ILE A 51 -0.34 -16.12 18.10
CA ILE A 51 -0.49 -16.21 16.64
C ILE A 51 0.54 -17.16 16.01
N GLY A 52 1.74 -17.25 16.60
CA GLY A 52 2.81 -18.13 16.12
C GLY A 52 2.49 -19.63 16.19
N SER A 53 1.42 -20.04 16.90
CA SER A 53 0.96 -21.43 16.96
C SER A 53 0.16 -21.86 15.73
N LEU A 54 -0.29 -20.91 14.89
CA LEU A 54 -1.08 -21.18 13.69
C LEU A 54 -0.20 -21.62 12.51
N VAL A 55 0.62 -22.67 12.68
CA VAL A 55 1.70 -23.04 11.74
C VAL A 55 1.24 -23.38 10.31
N ALA A 56 -0.05 -23.70 10.11
CA ALA A 56 -0.66 -23.92 8.80
C ALA A 56 -1.16 -22.63 8.11
N LEU A 57 -0.98 -21.46 8.74
CA LEU A 57 -1.51 -20.20 8.24
C LEU A 57 -0.72 -19.70 7.02
N HIS A 58 -1.43 -19.50 5.91
CA HIS A 58 -0.83 -19.04 4.66
C HIS A 58 -0.95 -17.53 4.42
N THR A 59 -1.92 -16.87 5.04
CA THR A 59 -2.19 -15.45 4.78
C THR A 59 -2.50 -14.72 6.06
N ILE A 60 -1.77 -13.62 6.26
CA ILE A 60 -2.09 -12.59 7.23
C ILE A 60 -2.39 -11.31 6.46
N GLY A 61 -3.38 -10.56 6.95
CA GLY A 61 -3.70 -9.21 6.48
C GLY A 61 -2.61 -8.21 6.84
N VAL A 62 -2.97 -6.99 7.22
CA VAL A 62 -2.01 -5.97 7.68
C VAL A 62 -1.94 -6.01 9.20
N VAL A 63 -0.77 -6.34 9.75
CA VAL A 63 -0.50 -6.33 11.20
C VAL A 63 0.12 -4.99 11.60
N ASN A 64 -0.35 -4.41 12.70
CA ASN A 64 0.27 -3.21 13.26
C ASN A 64 1.46 -3.58 14.16
N ALA A 65 2.66 -3.17 13.77
CA ALA A 65 3.89 -3.38 14.55
C ALA A 65 4.26 -2.20 15.46
N ASN A 66 3.54 -1.07 15.42
CA ASN A 66 3.77 0.10 16.28
C ASN A 66 2.87 0.11 17.51
N ILE A 67 2.74 -1.05 18.16
CA ILE A 67 2.02 -1.25 19.41
C ILE A 67 2.97 -1.73 20.50
N ARG A 68 2.55 -1.70 21.78
CA ARG A 68 3.39 -2.01 22.94
C ARG A 68 4.15 -3.35 22.79
N ASN A 69 3.50 -4.36 22.21
CA ASN A 69 4.05 -5.70 22.02
C ASN A 69 4.39 -6.03 20.55
N GLY A 70 4.52 -5.02 19.68
CA GLY A 70 4.68 -5.21 18.24
C GLY A 70 5.89 -6.06 17.86
N ASN A 71 7.03 -5.88 18.53
CA ASN A 71 8.23 -6.69 18.29
C ASN A 71 8.03 -8.17 18.71
N ALA A 72 7.30 -8.43 19.79
CA ALA A 72 6.97 -9.79 20.21
C ALA A 72 6.06 -10.48 19.18
N ILE A 73 5.08 -9.73 18.65
CA ILE A 73 4.22 -10.20 17.56
C ILE A 73 5.03 -10.53 16.30
N LEU A 74 5.96 -9.66 15.87
CA LEU A 74 6.82 -9.95 14.72
C LEU A 74 7.66 -11.22 14.94
N LYS A 75 8.11 -11.46 16.17
CA LYS A 75 8.82 -12.70 16.54
C LYS A 75 7.91 -13.92 16.49
N GLU A 76 6.66 -13.82 16.91
CA GLU A 76 5.70 -14.93 16.81
C GLU A 76 5.35 -15.27 15.36
N ILE A 77 5.12 -14.25 14.52
CA ILE A 77 4.83 -14.46 13.09
C ILE A 77 6.00 -15.22 12.44
N LYS A 78 7.23 -15.11 12.95
CA LYS A 78 8.38 -15.88 12.47
C LYS A 78 8.18 -17.40 12.49
N ASN A 79 7.33 -17.90 13.38
CA ASN A 79 7.04 -19.32 13.49
C ASN A 79 6.10 -19.82 12.37
N LEU A 80 5.49 -18.90 11.61
CA LEU A 80 4.55 -19.21 10.54
C LEU A 80 5.28 -19.52 9.23
N THR A 81 5.99 -20.64 9.22
CA THR A 81 6.87 -21.02 8.09
C THR A 81 6.11 -21.22 6.77
N GLN A 82 4.81 -21.53 6.80
CA GLN A 82 3.97 -21.70 5.61
C GLN A 82 3.37 -20.38 5.09
N LEU A 83 3.72 -19.24 5.68
CA LEU A 83 3.14 -17.95 5.32
C LEU A 83 3.53 -17.53 3.88
N ARG A 84 2.52 -17.24 3.07
CA ARG A 84 2.63 -16.82 1.67
C ARG A 84 2.31 -15.34 1.46
N LYS A 85 1.50 -14.75 2.33
CA LYS A 85 1.13 -13.34 2.25
C LYS A 85 1.13 -12.68 3.61
N LEU A 86 1.79 -11.53 3.68
CA LEU A 86 1.88 -10.70 4.88
C LEU A 86 1.79 -9.21 4.52
N GLY A 87 0.98 -8.48 5.28
CA GLY A 87 1.05 -7.03 5.40
C GLY A 87 1.52 -6.61 6.79
N VAL A 88 2.34 -5.57 6.88
CA VAL A 88 2.78 -4.98 8.14
C VAL A 88 2.73 -3.45 8.03
N SER A 89 2.17 -2.79 9.03
CA SER A 89 2.18 -1.33 9.25
C SER A 89 2.92 -1.00 10.54
N GLY A 90 3.17 0.28 10.83
CA GLY A 90 3.87 0.63 12.06
C GLY A 90 5.37 0.38 12.02
N ILE A 91 5.96 0.18 10.84
CA ILE A 91 7.39 -0.09 10.71
C ILE A 91 8.17 1.22 10.75
N ASN A 92 9.08 1.34 11.69
CA ASN A 92 9.92 2.53 11.89
C ASN A 92 11.35 2.10 12.25
N ARG A 93 12.24 3.06 12.52
CA ARG A 93 13.66 2.81 12.81
C ARG A 93 13.91 1.81 13.95
N ARG A 94 12.99 1.70 14.91
CA ARG A 94 13.13 0.83 16.09
C ARG A 94 12.86 -0.64 15.81
N ASN A 95 12.08 -0.96 14.78
CA ASN A 95 11.60 -2.33 14.52
C ASN A 95 11.90 -2.84 13.09
N ILE A 96 12.45 -2.00 12.21
CA ILE A 96 12.78 -2.41 10.84
C ILE A 96 13.79 -3.58 10.80
N GLN A 97 14.75 -3.62 11.71
CA GLN A 97 15.70 -4.75 11.81
C GLN A 97 14.98 -6.06 12.15
N GLU A 98 14.02 -6.03 13.07
CA GLU A 98 13.25 -7.22 13.45
C GLU A 98 12.38 -7.70 12.27
N LEU A 99 11.77 -6.78 11.51
CA LEU A 99 11.09 -7.10 10.27
C LEU A 99 12.03 -7.75 9.24
N CYS A 100 13.23 -7.19 9.03
CA CYS A 100 14.23 -7.71 8.10
C CYS A 100 14.67 -9.14 8.48
N ASN A 101 14.96 -9.37 9.77
CA ASN A 101 15.34 -10.68 10.30
C ASN A 101 14.20 -11.70 10.11
N PHE A 102 12.96 -11.28 10.34
CA PHE A 102 11.78 -12.08 10.12
C PHE A 102 11.62 -12.46 8.64
N ILE A 103 11.63 -11.47 7.73
CA ILE A 103 11.41 -11.68 6.29
C ILE A 103 12.46 -12.64 5.70
N SER A 104 13.70 -12.56 6.16
CA SER A 104 14.80 -13.41 5.67
C SER A 104 14.54 -14.91 5.87
N GLY A 105 13.71 -15.29 6.86
CA GLY A 105 13.37 -16.68 7.15
C GLY A 105 12.14 -17.25 6.41
N HIS A 106 11.40 -16.44 5.65
CA HIS A 106 10.13 -16.87 5.05
C HIS A 106 10.29 -17.33 3.60
N GLY A 107 10.78 -18.57 3.44
CA GLY A 107 11.05 -19.17 2.13
C GLY A 107 9.83 -19.40 1.23
N HIS A 108 8.60 -19.30 1.75
CA HIS A 108 7.36 -19.44 0.99
C HIS A 108 6.62 -18.11 0.75
N LEU A 109 7.19 -16.98 1.19
CA LEU A 109 6.51 -15.69 1.08
C LEU A 109 6.41 -15.23 -0.38
N GLU A 110 5.19 -15.05 -0.86
CA GLU A 110 4.90 -14.65 -2.24
C GLU A 110 4.44 -13.19 -2.34
N SER A 111 3.87 -12.64 -1.27
CA SER A 111 3.34 -11.27 -1.24
C SER A 111 3.68 -10.58 0.08
N LEU A 112 4.39 -9.45 -0.01
CA LEU A 112 4.73 -8.62 1.13
C LEU A 112 4.21 -7.19 0.92
N SER A 113 3.59 -6.63 1.95
CA SER A 113 3.19 -5.23 2.01
C SER A 113 3.74 -4.60 3.28
N VAL A 114 4.55 -3.56 3.17
CA VAL A 114 5.13 -2.86 4.31
C VAL A 114 4.76 -1.39 4.25
N ARG A 115 4.24 -0.84 5.34
CA ARG A 115 4.06 0.60 5.53
C ARG A 115 5.10 1.12 6.53
N LEU A 116 5.93 2.03 6.05
CA LEU A 116 6.93 2.74 6.83
C LEU A 116 6.31 3.99 7.45
N ASP A 117 6.50 4.16 8.75
CA ASP A 117 6.05 5.29 9.53
C ASP A 117 7.25 6.07 10.10
N LYS A 118 7.00 7.33 10.47
CA LYS A 118 7.95 8.11 11.25
C LYS A 118 8.12 7.49 12.64
N ASP A 119 9.33 7.53 13.16
CA ASP A 119 9.53 7.32 14.59
C ASP A 119 9.07 8.54 15.41
N LYS A 120 9.21 8.46 16.73
CA LYS A 120 8.85 9.55 17.66
C LYS A 120 9.65 10.84 17.42
N GLN A 121 10.79 10.76 16.75
CA GLN A 121 11.66 11.89 16.42
C GLN A 121 11.36 12.45 15.02
N GLY A 122 10.38 11.88 14.31
CA GLY A 122 10.00 12.29 12.96
C GLY A 122 10.88 11.70 11.86
N LEU A 123 11.79 10.78 12.19
CA LEU A 123 12.74 10.18 11.26
C LEU A 123 12.19 8.89 10.65
N PHE A 124 12.54 8.64 9.40
CA PHE A 124 12.06 7.49 8.64
C PHE A 124 13.02 6.32 8.72
N ALA A 125 12.46 5.11 8.58
CA ALA A 125 13.25 3.89 8.51
C ALA A 125 13.84 3.70 7.11
N CYS A 126 15.07 3.17 7.06
CA CYS A 126 15.73 2.77 5.82
C CYS A 126 15.92 1.25 5.82
N PHE A 127 15.66 0.61 4.70
CA PHE A 127 16.14 -0.74 4.46
C PHE A 127 17.62 -0.66 4.04
N ASP A 128 18.52 -0.42 4.99
CA ASP A 128 19.94 -0.61 4.73
C ASP A 128 20.24 -2.09 4.39
N ASP A 129 21.51 -2.46 4.18
CA ASP A 129 22.00 -3.81 3.82
C ASP A 129 21.74 -4.91 4.90
N MET A 130 20.64 -4.77 5.63
CA MET A 130 20.18 -5.58 6.76
C MET A 130 19.64 -6.95 6.36
N ILE A 131 19.41 -7.23 5.07
CA ILE A 131 18.92 -8.52 4.58
C ILE A 131 19.99 -9.15 3.68
N SER A 132 20.60 -10.23 4.17
CA SER A 132 21.53 -11.05 3.39
C SER A 132 20.81 -12.03 2.45
N GLN A 133 19.61 -12.49 2.81
CA GLN A 133 18.83 -13.45 2.03
C GLN A 133 17.36 -13.03 1.94
N PRO A 134 16.95 -12.29 0.89
CA PRO A 134 15.56 -11.93 0.71
C PRO A 134 14.70 -13.16 0.29
N PRO A 135 13.38 -13.13 0.52
CA PRO A 135 12.48 -14.22 0.16
C PRO A 135 12.40 -14.36 -1.36
N LYS A 136 13.15 -15.30 -1.93
CA LYS A 136 13.28 -15.49 -3.39
C LYS A 136 11.97 -15.88 -4.08
N THR A 137 10.96 -16.33 -3.33
CA THR A 137 9.61 -16.64 -3.81
C THR A 137 8.73 -15.41 -3.99
N LEU A 138 9.18 -14.22 -3.60
CA LEU A 138 8.36 -13.02 -3.62
C LEU A 138 7.95 -12.62 -5.04
N LYS A 139 6.64 -12.57 -5.28
CA LYS A 139 6.01 -12.19 -6.56
C LYS A 139 5.41 -10.78 -6.50
N SER A 140 5.05 -10.31 -5.30
CA SER A 140 4.46 -9.00 -5.08
C SER A 140 5.12 -8.30 -3.89
N LEU A 141 5.60 -7.09 -4.11
CA LEU A 141 6.12 -6.22 -3.07
C LEU A 141 5.38 -4.89 -3.09
N LYS A 142 4.95 -4.43 -1.92
CA LYS A 142 4.36 -3.11 -1.74
C LYS A 142 5.10 -2.39 -0.62
N LEU A 143 5.64 -1.22 -0.93
CA LEU A 143 6.29 -0.35 0.05
C LEU A 143 5.53 0.98 0.09
N TYR A 144 4.96 1.27 1.26
CA TYR A 144 4.15 2.46 1.50
C TYR A 144 4.80 3.38 2.53
N GLY A 145 4.41 4.66 2.53
CA GLY A 145 4.90 5.66 3.47
C GLY A 145 6.00 6.51 2.87
N HIS A 146 7.05 6.78 3.65
CA HIS A 146 8.23 7.53 3.18
C HIS A 146 9.36 6.56 2.90
N VAL A 147 9.37 6.07 1.67
CA VAL A 147 10.48 5.29 1.13
C VAL A 147 11.46 6.28 0.48
N ASN A 148 12.53 6.62 1.18
CA ASN A 148 13.60 7.48 0.65
C ASN A 148 14.72 6.69 -0.05
N LYS A 149 14.87 5.42 0.29
CA LYS A 149 15.80 4.49 -0.33
C LYS A 149 15.15 3.11 -0.43
N LEU A 150 15.26 2.49 -1.60
CA LEU A 150 14.82 1.11 -1.76
C LEU A 150 15.84 0.13 -1.18
N PRO A 151 15.37 -0.99 -0.62
CA PRO A 151 16.27 -2.05 -0.21
C PRO A 151 17.12 -2.56 -1.38
N ILE A 152 18.43 -2.67 -1.20
CA ILE A 152 19.35 -3.21 -2.24
C ILE A 152 18.98 -4.65 -2.62
N TRP A 153 18.47 -5.43 -1.67
CA TRP A 153 18.00 -6.79 -1.89
C TRP A 153 16.82 -6.90 -2.87
N ILE A 154 16.12 -5.81 -3.21
CA ILE A 154 15.09 -5.83 -4.24
C ILE A 154 15.64 -6.27 -5.60
N LYS A 155 16.93 -6.03 -5.87
CA LYS A 155 17.61 -6.46 -7.10
C LYS A 155 17.76 -7.98 -7.18
N GLN A 156 17.64 -8.69 -6.05
CA GLN A 156 17.76 -10.15 -5.95
C GLN A 156 16.41 -10.88 -6.08
N LEU A 157 15.30 -10.15 -6.22
CA LEU A 157 13.94 -10.71 -6.30
C LEU A 157 13.55 -11.10 -7.74
N HIS A 158 14.20 -12.12 -8.29
CA HIS A 158 14.00 -12.53 -9.69
C HIS A 158 12.56 -12.91 -10.06
N ASN A 159 11.73 -13.30 -9.07
CA ASN A 159 10.33 -13.68 -9.29
C ASN A 159 9.33 -12.52 -9.13
N LEU A 160 9.81 -11.29 -8.88
CA LEU A 160 8.97 -10.14 -8.60
C LEU A 160 8.21 -9.71 -9.88
N LYS A 161 6.89 -9.84 -9.84
CA LYS A 161 5.98 -9.47 -10.95
C LYS A 161 5.19 -8.20 -10.69
N LYS A 162 5.08 -7.80 -9.42
CA LYS A 162 4.26 -6.66 -9.00
C LYS A 162 5.03 -5.84 -7.98
N LEU A 163 5.30 -4.59 -8.33
CA LEU A 163 5.87 -3.60 -7.42
C LEU A 163 4.89 -2.42 -7.30
N ASP A 164 4.44 -2.15 -6.07
CA ASP A 164 3.68 -0.93 -5.72
C ASP A 164 4.58 -0.08 -4.79
N LEU A 165 4.90 1.15 -5.19
CA LEU A 165 5.70 2.08 -4.40
C LEU A 165 4.90 3.33 -4.06
N GLU A 166 5.08 3.83 -2.84
CA GLU A 166 4.67 5.16 -2.42
C GLU A 166 5.89 5.87 -1.86
N LEU A 167 6.28 6.94 -2.54
CA LEU A 167 7.45 7.74 -2.24
C LEU A 167 6.98 9.08 -1.74
N THR A 168 7.67 9.56 -0.72
CA THR A 168 7.50 10.91 -0.22
C THR A 168 8.76 11.67 -0.58
N ILE A 169 8.61 12.69 -1.42
CA ILE A 169 9.73 13.38 -2.07
C ILE A 169 9.97 14.71 -1.36
N LEU A 170 11.19 14.91 -0.89
CA LEU A 170 11.68 16.18 -0.40
C LEU A 170 12.43 16.92 -1.52
N LEU A 171 13.27 16.19 -2.26
CA LEU A 171 14.09 16.73 -3.33
C LEU A 171 14.11 15.81 -4.55
N GLN A 172 14.53 16.33 -5.71
CA GLN A 172 14.60 15.55 -6.96
C GLN A 172 15.50 14.30 -6.82
N GLU A 173 16.53 14.37 -5.98
CA GLU A 173 17.48 13.29 -5.74
C GLU A 173 16.81 12.05 -5.13
N ASP A 174 15.69 12.24 -4.40
CA ASP A 174 14.91 11.14 -3.82
C ASP A 174 14.29 10.23 -4.88
N MET A 175 14.28 10.64 -6.16
CA MET A 175 13.81 9.79 -7.25
C MET A 175 14.93 8.99 -7.94
N GLN A 176 16.20 9.29 -7.67
CA GLN A 176 17.33 8.71 -8.41
C GLN A 176 17.39 7.18 -8.30
N PHE A 177 17.06 6.63 -7.12
CA PHE A 177 17.11 5.19 -6.90
C PHE A 177 16.13 4.40 -7.78
N LEU A 178 15.09 5.03 -8.33
CA LEU A 178 14.17 4.35 -9.27
C LEU A 178 14.88 3.93 -10.56
N GLY A 179 15.97 4.61 -10.91
CA GLY A 179 16.87 4.21 -12.01
C GLY A 179 17.66 2.95 -11.72
N GLU A 180 17.95 2.67 -10.45
CA GLU A 180 18.71 1.48 -10.06
C GLU A 180 17.89 0.18 -10.08
N LEU A 181 16.56 0.29 -10.13
CA LEU A 181 15.72 -0.89 -10.17
C LEU A 181 15.92 -1.62 -11.51
N PRO A 182 15.99 -2.97 -11.51
CA PRO A 182 15.98 -3.74 -12.74
C PRO A 182 14.79 -3.38 -13.63
N TYR A 183 15.04 -3.20 -14.93
CA TYR A 183 14.00 -2.86 -15.93
C TYR A 183 12.99 -3.99 -16.12
N ILE A 184 13.37 -5.24 -15.79
CA ILE A 184 12.51 -6.42 -15.80
C ILE A 184 11.30 -6.29 -14.85
N TYR A 185 11.38 -5.38 -13.87
CA TYR A 185 10.30 -5.19 -12.93
C TYR A 185 9.19 -4.34 -13.52
N PHE A 186 8.02 -4.97 -13.66
CA PHE A 186 6.77 -4.28 -13.91
C PHE A 186 6.35 -3.47 -12.68
N LEU A 187 6.44 -2.15 -12.77
CA LEU A 187 6.00 -1.23 -11.74
C LEU A 187 4.49 -1.02 -11.92
N ARG A 188 3.70 -1.65 -11.07
CA ARG A 188 2.24 -1.56 -11.19
C ARG A 188 1.74 -0.20 -10.74
N ARG A 189 2.29 0.33 -9.65
CA ARG A 189 1.95 1.65 -9.13
C ARG A 189 3.18 2.35 -8.58
N LEU A 190 3.35 3.61 -8.96
CA LEU A 190 4.26 4.55 -8.32
C LEU A 190 3.43 5.74 -7.85
N CYS A 191 3.41 6.00 -6.54
CA CYS A 191 2.80 7.20 -5.98
C CYS A 191 3.89 8.11 -5.46
N VAL A 192 3.87 9.36 -5.89
CA VAL A 192 4.86 10.37 -5.55
C VAL A 192 4.15 11.46 -4.74
N LYS A 193 4.69 11.77 -3.57
CA LYS A 193 4.14 12.76 -2.63
C LYS A 193 5.18 13.83 -2.32
N PRO A 194 5.34 14.87 -3.17
CA PRO A 194 6.25 15.97 -2.86
C PRO A 194 5.76 16.75 -1.63
N ILE A 195 6.65 17.06 -0.70
CA ILE A 195 6.28 17.74 0.56
C ILE A 195 6.47 19.26 0.49
N GLN A 196 7.30 19.77 -0.42
CA GLN A 196 7.64 21.18 -0.52
C GLN A 196 7.25 21.76 -1.88
N ASP A 197 7.27 23.09 -1.99
CA ASP A 197 7.19 23.76 -3.27
C ASP A 197 8.44 23.43 -4.10
N GLY A 198 8.30 23.30 -5.42
CA GLY A 198 9.47 23.04 -6.27
C GLY A 198 9.15 22.40 -7.61
N GLU A 199 10.17 21.78 -8.19
CA GLU A 199 10.11 21.15 -9.51
C GLU A 199 10.41 19.66 -9.42
N LEU A 200 9.68 18.87 -10.18
CA LEU A 200 9.83 17.43 -10.27
C LEU A 200 10.05 17.03 -11.74
N HIS A 201 11.22 16.49 -12.02
CA HIS A 201 11.64 16.11 -13.36
C HIS A 201 11.58 14.59 -13.53
N PHE A 202 10.72 14.13 -14.43
CA PHE A 202 10.68 12.75 -14.88
C PHE A 202 11.52 12.63 -16.16
N SER A 203 12.78 12.26 -16.01
CA SER A 203 13.73 12.05 -17.11
C SER A 203 14.28 10.62 -17.11
N THR A 204 15.27 10.33 -17.96
CA THR A 204 16.00 9.05 -17.88
C THR A 204 16.59 8.88 -16.49
N LEU A 205 16.30 7.75 -15.85
CA LEU A 205 16.91 7.36 -14.58
C LEU A 205 17.85 6.18 -14.87
N GLY A 206 19.16 6.41 -14.89
CA GLY A 206 20.17 5.37 -15.13
C GLY A 206 20.28 4.90 -16.58
N ASP A 207 20.68 3.63 -16.77
CA ASP A 207 20.86 3.04 -18.10
C ASP A 207 19.54 3.00 -18.88
N ALA A 208 19.58 3.46 -20.14
CA ALA A 208 18.46 3.79 -21.02
C ALA A 208 17.53 2.61 -21.41
N ASN A 209 16.92 1.94 -20.44
CA ASN A 209 16.01 0.82 -20.64
C ASN A 209 14.59 1.17 -20.17
N PHE A 210 13.62 0.91 -21.04
CA PHE A 210 12.21 1.24 -20.80
C PHE A 210 11.61 0.41 -19.65
N ARG A 211 11.10 1.09 -18.62
CA ARG A 211 10.31 0.49 -17.54
C ARG A 211 8.82 0.65 -17.83
N ARG A 212 8.07 -0.45 -17.79
CA ARG A 212 6.61 -0.38 -17.83
C ARG A 212 6.06 0.05 -16.47
N LEU A 213 5.33 1.16 -16.45
CA LEU A 213 4.65 1.71 -15.28
C LEU A 213 3.14 1.78 -15.57
N GLN A 214 2.33 0.96 -14.93
CA GLN A 214 0.89 0.99 -15.20
C GLN A 214 0.21 2.26 -14.65
N VAL A 215 0.48 2.61 -13.39
CA VAL A 215 -0.13 3.78 -12.75
C VAL A 215 0.93 4.67 -12.13
N LEU A 216 1.07 5.90 -12.63
CA LEU A 216 1.76 6.98 -11.93
C LEU A 216 0.72 7.80 -11.17
N GLU A 217 0.91 7.99 -9.87
CA GLU A 217 0.07 8.81 -9.02
C GLU A 217 0.90 9.93 -8.40
N ILE A 218 0.35 11.14 -8.39
CA ILE A 218 1.02 12.33 -7.88
C ILE A 218 0.05 13.00 -6.90
N ASP A 219 0.39 12.99 -5.61
CA ASP A 219 -0.33 13.75 -4.60
C ASP A 219 0.32 15.13 -4.47
N CYS A 220 -0.39 16.15 -4.96
CA CYS A 220 0.04 17.54 -4.95
C CYS A 220 -0.60 18.28 -3.77
N THR A 221 0.24 18.67 -2.80
CA THR A 221 -0.15 19.44 -1.61
C THR A 221 0.46 20.84 -1.57
N SER A 222 1.36 21.14 -2.51
CA SER A 222 2.22 22.34 -2.55
C SER A 222 2.19 22.97 -3.97
N LYS A 223 3.02 23.99 -4.22
CA LYS A 223 3.23 24.55 -5.56
C LYS A 223 4.27 23.72 -6.31
N LEU A 224 3.85 22.99 -7.34
CA LEU A 224 4.71 22.06 -8.07
C LEU A 224 4.71 22.35 -9.57
N GLN A 225 5.89 22.26 -10.17
CA GLN A 225 6.06 22.13 -11.62
C GLN A 225 6.56 20.73 -11.92
N ILE A 226 5.84 20.02 -12.78
CA ILE A 226 6.18 18.65 -13.16
C ILE A 226 6.54 18.63 -14.63
N THR A 227 7.75 18.18 -14.92
CA THR A 227 8.27 18.12 -16.29
C THR A 227 8.53 16.66 -16.65
N PHE A 228 7.82 16.16 -17.66
CA PHE A 228 8.15 14.90 -18.30
C PHE A 228 9.13 15.20 -19.45
N ALA A 229 10.39 14.78 -19.31
CA ALA A 229 11.40 15.08 -20.31
C ALA A 229 11.27 14.15 -21.54
N SER A 230 11.79 14.60 -22.68
CA SER A 230 11.77 13.84 -23.94
C SER A 230 12.52 12.51 -23.88
N ASN A 231 13.45 12.37 -22.94
CA ASN A 231 14.23 11.17 -22.68
C ASN A 231 13.63 10.27 -21.59
N ILE A 232 12.38 10.46 -21.19
CA ILE A 232 11.74 9.64 -20.15
C ILE A 232 11.73 8.15 -20.55
N CYS A 233 12.25 7.30 -19.66
CA CYS A 233 12.31 5.85 -19.87
C CYS A 233 11.14 5.08 -19.22
N MET A 234 10.09 5.77 -18.78
CA MET A 234 8.91 5.16 -18.16
C MET A 234 7.70 5.19 -19.11
N ARG A 235 7.18 4.02 -19.46
CA ARG A 235 5.93 3.91 -20.20
C ARG A 235 4.76 3.91 -19.22
N VAL A 236 4.15 5.08 -19.03
CA VAL A 236 3.00 5.31 -18.14
C VAL A 236 1.69 5.06 -18.89
N GLU A 237 0.83 4.18 -18.38
CA GLU A 237 -0.51 3.94 -18.97
C GLU A 237 -1.58 4.87 -18.37
N VAL A 238 -1.55 5.07 -17.06
CA VAL A 238 -2.50 5.91 -16.34
C VAL A 238 -1.77 6.90 -15.44
N LEU A 239 -2.01 8.19 -15.65
CA LEU A 239 -1.58 9.26 -14.76
C LEU A 239 -2.73 9.65 -13.82
N LYS A 240 -2.49 9.67 -12.52
CA LYS A 240 -3.45 10.12 -11.51
C LYS A 240 -2.87 11.31 -10.75
N ILE A 241 -3.56 12.43 -10.79
CA ILE A 241 -3.18 13.65 -10.11
C ILE A 241 -4.24 13.91 -9.04
N HIS A 242 -3.78 14.10 -7.81
CA HIS A 242 -4.63 14.44 -6.70
C HIS A 242 -4.12 15.74 -6.09
N CYS A 243 -4.86 16.82 -6.32
CA CYS A 243 -4.55 18.12 -5.78
C CYS A 243 -5.36 18.36 -4.49
N SER A 244 -4.74 18.99 -3.50
CA SER A 244 -5.39 19.28 -2.22
C SER A 244 -5.11 20.70 -1.74
N GLY A 245 -6.04 21.27 -0.98
CA GLY A 245 -5.89 22.61 -0.40
C GLY A 245 -5.66 23.70 -1.45
N ARG A 246 -4.58 24.47 -1.28
CA ARG A 246 -4.15 25.56 -2.17
C ARG A 246 -3.02 25.14 -3.13
N ALA A 247 -2.91 23.84 -3.43
CA ALA A 247 -1.92 23.33 -4.36
C ALA A 247 -2.03 24.04 -5.71
N SER A 248 -0.88 24.41 -6.28
CA SER A 248 -0.76 24.96 -7.63
C SER A 248 0.11 24.01 -8.42
N LEU A 249 -0.40 23.47 -9.52
CA LEU A 249 0.32 22.47 -10.29
C LEU A 249 0.45 22.96 -11.73
N ARG A 250 1.64 22.83 -12.30
CA ARG A 250 1.89 22.92 -13.74
C ARG A 250 2.49 21.62 -14.21
N ILE A 251 2.08 21.15 -15.37
CA ILE A 251 2.59 19.90 -15.95
C ILE A 251 3.00 20.19 -17.38
N SER A 252 4.18 19.74 -17.79
CA SER A 252 4.65 19.82 -19.16
C SER A 252 5.21 18.48 -19.63
N GLY A 253 5.25 18.28 -20.94
CA GLY A 253 5.87 17.10 -21.55
C GLY A 253 4.99 15.85 -21.59
N LEU A 254 3.66 15.98 -21.42
CA LEU A 254 2.75 14.84 -21.52
C LEU A 254 2.88 14.11 -22.86
N GLU A 255 3.22 14.82 -23.93
CA GLU A 255 3.49 14.29 -25.28
C GLU A 255 4.59 13.21 -25.32
N TYR A 256 5.49 13.19 -24.34
CA TYR A 256 6.56 12.20 -24.24
C TYR A 256 6.11 10.91 -23.53
N LEU A 257 4.93 10.91 -22.89
CA LEU A 257 4.33 9.71 -22.29
C LEU A 257 3.64 8.85 -23.36
N SER A 258 4.44 8.25 -24.23
CA SER A 258 3.98 7.46 -25.39
C SER A 258 3.01 6.31 -25.10
N GLY A 259 2.88 5.87 -23.84
CA GLY A 259 1.94 4.84 -23.41
C GLY A 259 0.66 5.36 -22.76
N LEU A 260 0.48 6.68 -22.64
CA LEU A 260 -0.58 7.27 -21.83
C LEU A 260 -1.95 7.08 -22.48
N ASP A 261 -2.87 6.47 -21.73
CA ASP A 261 -4.24 6.21 -22.14
C ASP A 261 -5.25 7.00 -21.31
N GLU A 262 -4.95 7.23 -20.02
CA GLU A 262 -5.86 7.94 -19.12
C GLU A 262 -5.13 8.94 -18.20
N VAL A 263 -5.75 10.11 -18.02
CA VAL A 263 -5.37 11.08 -16.98
C VAL A 263 -6.54 11.28 -16.03
N TRP A 264 -6.32 11.06 -14.75
CA TRP A 264 -7.32 11.30 -13.70
C TRP A 264 -6.93 12.53 -12.91
N LEU A 265 -7.82 13.52 -12.85
CA LEU A 265 -7.65 14.71 -12.02
C LEU A 265 -8.66 14.71 -10.88
N LYS A 266 -8.16 14.74 -9.65
CA LYS A 266 -8.96 14.61 -8.41
C LYS A 266 -8.64 15.73 -7.42
N GLY A 267 -9.61 16.04 -6.58
CA GLY A 267 -9.43 16.97 -5.46
C GLY A 267 -9.71 18.42 -5.82
N SER A 268 -8.94 19.35 -5.27
CA SER A 268 -9.11 20.81 -5.43
C SER A 268 -8.05 21.35 -6.38
N TYR A 269 -8.48 21.89 -7.52
CA TYR A 269 -7.61 22.44 -8.57
C TYR A 269 -8.30 23.61 -9.27
N GLY A 270 -7.51 24.53 -9.82
CA GLY A 270 -8.00 25.64 -10.64
C GLY A 270 -8.45 25.20 -12.04
N ASP A 271 -9.28 26.01 -12.69
CA ASP A 271 -9.73 25.76 -14.06
C ASP A 271 -8.57 25.88 -15.06
N GLU A 272 -7.53 26.66 -14.73
CA GLU A 272 -6.34 26.85 -15.56
C GLU A 272 -5.60 25.52 -15.76
N LEU A 273 -5.34 24.76 -14.67
CA LEU A 273 -4.72 23.44 -14.75
C LEU A 273 -5.54 22.47 -15.60
N LYS A 274 -6.87 22.51 -15.44
CA LYS A 274 -7.76 21.65 -16.23
C LYS A 274 -7.65 21.97 -17.72
N GLN A 275 -7.69 23.25 -18.09
CA GLN A 275 -7.57 23.69 -19.49
C GLN A 275 -6.19 23.35 -20.07
N GLU A 276 -5.12 23.57 -19.31
CA GLU A 276 -3.75 23.21 -19.69
C GLU A 276 -3.61 21.71 -19.98
N LEU A 277 -4.16 20.86 -19.11
CA LEU A 277 -4.19 19.41 -19.34
C LEU A 277 -5.03 19.04 -20.57
N GLN A 278 -6.20 19.66 -20.75
CA GLN A 278 -7.04 19.40 -21.92
C GLN A 278 -6.31 19.74 -23.22
N GLN A 279 -5.58 20.86 -23.26
CA GLN A 279 -4.81 21.28 -24.42
C GLN A 279 -3.72 20.25 -24.76
N GLN A 280 -2.86 19.93 -23.80
CA GLN A 280 -1.77 18.95 -24.01
C GLN A 280 -2.30 17.57 -24.43
N LEU A 281 -3.41 17.12 -23.84
CA LEU A 281 -3.99 15.82 -24.19
C LEU A 281 -4.65 15.81 -25.58
N SER A 282 -5.10 16.96 -26.08
CA SER A 282 -5.64 17.08 -27.44
C SER A 282 -4.55 16.98 -28.52
N GLU A 283 -3.35 17.47 -28.20
CA GLU A 283 -2.16 17.43 -29.06
C GLU A 283 -1.41 16.09 -28.96
N HIS A 284 -1.62 15.35 -27.87
CA HIS A 284 -0.99 14.05 -27.65
C HIS A 284 -1.40 13.04 -28.72
N LYS A 285 -0.42 12.34 -29.31
CA LYS A 285 -0.62 11.37 -30.42
C LYS A 285 -1.70 10.31 -30.14
N ARG A 286 -1.84 9.86 -28.89
CA ARG A 286 -2.84 8.86 -28.46
C ARG A 286 -4.18 9.43 -28.01
N LYS A 287 -4.32 10.76 -27.87
CA LYS A 287 -5.51 11.44 -27.32
C LYS A 287 -6.03 10.82 -26.01
N PRO A 288 -5.23 10.82 -24.92
CA PRO A 288 -5.60 10.16 -23.67
C PRO A 288 -6.85 10.80 -23.05
N VAL A 289 -7.67 9.99 -22.38
CA VAL A 289 -8.94 10.46 -21.83
C VAL A 289 -8.71 11.16 -20.49
N LEU A 290 -9.13 12.42 -20.39
CA LEU A 290 -9.17 13.15 -19.12
C LEU A 290 -10.44 12.79 -18.32
N LYS A 291 -10.25 12.21 -17.14
CA LYS A 291 -11.32 11.83 -16.21
C LYS A 291 -11.26 12.70 -14.96
N LEU A 292 -12.34 13.42 -14.70
CA LEU A 292 -12.47 14.28 -13.53
C LEU A 292 -13.20 13.53 -12.42
N ALA A 293 -12.60 13.42 -11.22
CA ALA A 293 -13.30 12.89 -10.06
C ALA A 293 -13.53 14.00 -9.02
N ARG A 294 -14.78 14.44 -8.88
CA ARG A 294 -15.19 15.33 -7.78
C ARG A 294 -15.20 14.56 -6.46
N ARG A 295 -14.89 15.24 -5.35
CA ARG A 295 -15.27 14.72 -4.02
C ARG A 295 -16.79 14.51 -4.04
N ARG A 296 -17.27 13.33 -3.65
CA ARG A 296 -18.65 13.22 -3.16
C ARG A 296 -18.70 14.13 -1.93
N SER A 297 -19.47 15.21 -2.02
CA SER A 297 -19.85 16.01 -0.87
C SER A 297 -20.46 15.04 0.14
N SER A 298 -19.82 14.90 1.29
CA SER A 298 -20.50 14.34 2.46
C SER A 298 -21.56 15.35 2.85
N LEU A 299 -22.81 15.04 2.51
CA LEU A 299 -23.99 15.61 3.16
C LEU A 299 -23.94 15.27 4.66
#